data_AF-A0A7Z9Y511-F1
#
_entry.id   AF-A0A7Z9Y511-F1
#
_cell.length_a   1.000
_cell.length_b   1.000
_cell.length_c   1.000
_cell.angle_alpha   90.00
_cell.angle_beta   90.00
_cell.angle_gamma   90.00
#
_symmetry.space_group_name_H-M   'P 1'
#
loop_
_entity.id
_entity.type
_entity.pdbx_description
1 polymer ?
#
loop_
_entity_poly.entity_id
_entity_poly.type
_entity_poly.pdbx_seq_one_letter_code
_entity_poly.pdbx_strand_id
1 'polypeptide(L)'
;MAGALLAGSYSDRLGRARTLLILFIISPLLLLLFLWNGEQFALPLLIALGLTSLAPGPVLLATVQDEFPDNRALANGIYLALSFMIRAGGIWAVGWLADQYGLSQAYTLAALATFMAIPAAYILHKREEQTAVA
;
A
#
# COMPACT_ATOMS: atom_id res chain seq x y z
N MET A 1 4.51 10.99 -7.23
CA MET A 1 4.27 12.14 -6.33
C MET A 1 2.82 12.62 -6.40
N ALA A 2 2.24 12.86 -7.59
CA ALA A 2 0.84 13.28 -7.72
C ALA A 2 -0.17 12.33 -7.05
N GLY A 3 -0.06 11.01 -7.25
CA GLY A 3 -0.94 10.02 -6.61
C GLY A 3 -0.84 9.99 -5.08
N ALA A 4 0.36 10.15 -4.53
CA ALA A 4 0.57 10.23 -3.10
C ALA A 4 -0.05 11.50 -2.48
N LEU A 5 0.01 12.63 -3.19
CA LEU A 5 -0.60 13.89 -2.75
C LEU A 5 -2.13 13.85 -2.85
N LEU A 6 -2.66 13.34 -3.98
CA LEU A 6 -4.10 13.21 -4.19
C LEU A 6 -4.71 12.19 -3.22
N ALA A 7 -4.08 11.02 -3.06
CA ALA A 7 -4.58 10.01 -2.14
C ALA A 7 -4.45 10.44 -0.69
N GLY A 8 -3.37 11.13 -0.28
CA GLY A 8 -3.24 11.66 1.08
C GLY A 8 -4.34 12.68 1.41
N SER A 9 -4.54 13.67 0.53
CA SER A 9 -5.58 14.70 0.74
C SER A 9 -7.01 14.19 0.59
N TYR A 10 -7.25 13.19 -0.26
CA TYR A 10 -8.56 12.55 -0.41
C TYR A 10 -8.85 11.53 0.71
N SER A 11 -7.81 10.85 1.21
CA SER A 11 -7.86 9.93 2.35
C SER A 11 -8.42 10.59 3.60
N ASP A 12 -7.99 11.82 3.88
CA ASP A 12 -8.46 12.56 5.06
C ASP A 12 -9.97 12.85 5.02
N ARG A 13 -10.60 12.84 3.84
CA ARG A 13 -12.07 13.00 3.69
C ARG A 13 -12.82 11.67 3.67
N LEU A 14 -12.23 10.63 3.10
CA LEU A 14 -12.87 9.32 2.92
C LEU A 14 -12.71 8.40 4.15
N GLY A 15 -11.74 8.69 5.02
CA GLY A 15 -11.30 7.85 6.12
C GLY A 15 -10.02 7.10 5.76
N ARG A 16 -9.03 7.11 6.67
CA ARG A 16 -7.69 6.57 6.41
C ARG A 16 -7.71 5.05 6.26
N ALA A 17 -8.41 4.36 7.15
CA ALA A 17 -8.52 2.91 7.07
C ALA A 17 -9.33 2.43 5.86
N ARG A 18 -10.42 3.13 5.51
CA ARG A 18 -11.18 2.87 4.27
C ARG A 18 -10.29 3.02 3.04
N THR A 19 -9.47 4.07 3.01
CA THR A 19 -8.53 4.30 1.91
C THR A 19 -7.50 3.17 1.79
N LEU A 20 -6.92 2.71 2.91
CA LEU A 20 -5.98 1.59 2.91
C LEU A 20 -6.60 0.30 2.41
N LEU A 21 -7.83 -0.02 2.84
CA LEU A 21 -8.57 -1.19 2.36
C LEU A 21 -8.75 -1.17 0.84
N ILE A 22 -9.20 -0.04 0.30
CA ILE A 22 -9.40 0.13 -1.14
C ILE A 22 -8.07 -0.06 -1.89
N LEU A 23 -6.99 0.56 -1.40
CA LEU A 23 -5.68 0.50 -2.05
C LEU A 23 -5.06 -0.91 -2.02
N PHE A 24 -5.23 -1.66 -0.92
CA PHE A 24 -4.76 -3.04 -0.79
C PHE A 24 -5.59 -4.05 -1.60
N ILE A 25 -6.73 -3.65 -2.14
CA ILE A 25 -7.51 -4.45 -3.09
C ILE A 25 -7.17 -4.02 -4.52
N ILE A 26 -7.28 -2.72 -4.84
CA ILE A 26 -7.14 -2.22 -6.21
C ILE A 26 -5.72 -2.39 -6.72
N SER A 27 -4.69 -2.08 -5.93
CA SER A 27 -3.30 -2.14 -6.41
C SER A 27 -2.85 -3.53 -6.86
N PRO A 28 -3.01 -4.61 -6.07
CA PRO A 28 -2.64 -5.95 -6.54
C PRO A 28 -3.52 -6.43 -7.70
N LEU A 29 -4.81 -6.06 -7.76
CA LEU A 29 -5.65 -6.38 -8.91
C LEU A 29 -5.16 -5.71 -10.20
N LEU A 30 -4.76 -4.44 -10.14
CA LEU A 30 -4.17 -3.75 -11.29
C LEU A 30 -2.85 -4.40 -11.71
N LEU A 31 -2.05 -4.91 -10.76
CA LEU A 31 -0.79 -5.58 -11.06
C LEU A 31 -1.04 -6.91 -11.77
N LEU A 32 -1.99 -7.70 -11.29
CA LEU A 32 -2.40 -8.94 -11.95
C LEU A 32 -2.98 -8.68 -13.34
N LEU A 33 -3.79 -7.62 -13.50
CA LEU A 33 -4.36 -7.22 -14.78
C LEU A 33 -3.26 -6.79 -15.77
N PHE A 34 -2.24 -6.06 -15.29
CA PHE A 34 -1.07 -5.69 -16.08
C PHE A 34 -0.27 -6.92 -16.54
N LEU A 35 -0.04 -7.88 -15.65
CA LEU A 35 0.68 -9.11 -15.98
C LEU A 35 -0.07 -9.99 -17.00
N TRP A 36 -1.41 -9.97 -17.00
CA TRP A 36 -2.22 -10.74 -17.95
C TRP A 36 -2.35 -10.07 -19.32
N ASN A 37 -2.60 -8.76 -19.37
CA ASN A 37 -2.90 -8.07 -20.64
C ASN A 37 -1.66 -7.65 -21.45
N GLY A 38 -0.46 -7.80 -20.90
CA GLY A 38 0.79 -7.46 -21.60
C GLY A 38 0.84 -5.99 -22.03
N GLU A 39 1.30 -5.73 -23.26
CA GLU A 39 1.60 -4.38 -23.75
C GLU A 39 0.37 -3.55 -24.12
N GLN A 40 -0.77 -4.18 -24.44
CA GLN A 40 -1.93 -3.52 -25.05
C GLN A 40 -2.53 -2.42 -24.15
N PHE A 41 -2.49 -2.61 -22.83
CA PHE A 41 -2.98 -1.65 -21.84
C PHE A 41 -1.88 -1.22 -20.86
N ALA A 42 -0.61 -1.40 -21.21
CA ALA A 42 0.52 -1.17 -20.32
C ALA A 42 0.53 0.27 -19.75
N LEU A 43 0.41 1.28 -20.61
CA LEU A 43 0.48 2.68 -20.18
C LEU A 43 -0.61 3.07 -19.16
N PRO A 44 -1.92 2.89 -19.43
CA PRO A 44 -2.95 3.24 -18.46
C PRO A 44 -2.87 2.41 -17.17
N LEU A 45 -2.52 1.12 -17.26
CA LEU A 45 -2.37 0.27 -16.08
C LEU A 45 -1.16 0.68 -15.23
N LEU A 46 -0.03 1.05 -15.84
CA LEU A 46 1.14 1.54 -15.12
C LEU A 46 0.88 2.90 -14.46
N ILE A 47 0.13 3.79 -15.10
CA ILE A 47 -0.29 5.06 -14.49
C ILE A 47 -1.17 4.77 -13.27
N ALA A 48 -2.19 3.92 -13.42
CA ALA A 48 -3.08 3.55 -12.33
C ALA A 48 -2.32 2.87 -11.18
N LEU A 49 -1.44 1.92 -11.49
CA LEU A 49 -0.55 1.26 -10.53
C LEU A 49 0.34 2.25 -9.81
N GLY A 50 0.96 3.20 -10.51
CA GLY A 50 1.80 4.22 -9.90
C GLY A 50 1.01 5.10 -8.94
N LEU A 51 -0.24 5.43 -9.27
CA LEU A 51 -1.13 6.20 -8.40
C LEU A 51 -1.52 5.41 -7.14
N THR A 52 -1.95 4.16 -7.29
CA THR A 52 -2.49 3.37 -6.18
C THR A 52 -1.41 2.72 -5.32
N SER A 53 -0.24 2.36 -5.86
CA SER A 53 0.85 1.72 -5.10
C SER A 53 1.67 2.70 -4.26
N LEU A 54 1.74 3.98 -4.65
CA LEU A 54 2.45 5.02 -3.89
C LEU A 54 1.58 5.63 -2.77
N ALA A 55 0.26 5.48 -2.86
CA ALA A 55 -0.70 6.06 -1.93
C ALA A 55 -0.70 5.47 -0.50
N PRO A 56 -0.47 4.16 -0.25
CA PRO A 56 -0.54 3.59 1.09
C PRO A 56 0.50 4.16 2.04
N GLY A 57 1.68 4.51 1.53
CA GLY A 57 2.79 5.05 2.32
C GLY A 57 2.43 6.30 3.14
N PRO A 58 2.00 7.41 2.51
CA PRO A 58 1.60 8.61 3.24
C PRO A 58 0.37 8.37 4.14
N VAL A 59 -0.59 7.54 3.73
CA VAL A 59 -1.80 7.24 4.53
C VAL A 59 -1.44 6.47 5.79
N LEU A 60 -0.57 5.46 5.70
CA LEU A 60 -0.06 4.72 6.86
C LEU A 60 0.75 5.62 7.78
N LEU A 61 1.65 6.44 7.23
CA LEU A 61 2.43 7.39 8.02
C LEU A 61 1.52 8.34 8.80
N ALA A 62 0.52 8.91 8.13
CA ALA A 62 -0.43 9.79 8.79
C ALA A 62 -1.15 9.04 9.92
N THR A 63 -1.68 7.84 9.64
CA THR A 63 -2.37 6.99 10.64
C THR A 63 -1.49 6.74 11.87
N VAL A 64 -0.22 6.40 11.66
CA VAL A 64 0.73 6.19 12.76
C VAL A 64 0.98 7.48 13.54
N GLN A 65 1.10 8.64 12.88
CA GLN A 65 1.33 9.92 13.55
C GLN A 65 0.11 10.43 14.34
N ASP A 66 -1.11 10.11 13.91
CA ASP A 66 -2.33 10.48 14.63
C ASP A 66 -2.46 9.73 15.96
N GLU A 67 -1.97 8.48 16.02
CA GLU A 67 -1.97 7.68 17.26
C GLU A 67 -0.94 8.18 18.30
N PHE A 68 0.05 9.00 17.88
CA PHE A 68 1.11 9.54 18.73
C PHE A 68 1.26 11.06 18.58
N PRO A 69 0.23 11.86 18.95
CA PRO A 69 0.20 13.30 18.68
C PRO A 69 1.32 14.08 19.39
N ASP A 70 1.71 13.66 20.60
CA ASP A 70 2.77 14.31 21.38
C ASP A 70 4.18 13.89 20.93
N ASN A 71 4.30 12.78 20.20
CA ASN A 71 5.58 12.16 19.83
C ASN A 71 5.71 11.87 18.32
N ARG A 72 5.15 12.74 17.47
CA ARG A 72 5.10 12.57 16.00
C ARG A 72 6.46 12.34 15.35
N ALA A 73 7.50 13.01 15.83
CA ALA A 73 8.86 12.87 15.30
C ALA A 73 9.42 11.44 15.53
N LEU A 74 9.20 10.89 16.73
CA LEU A 74 9.61 9.52 17.07
C LEU A 74 8.79 8.50 16.28
N ALA A 75 7.47 8.71 16.17
CA ALA A 75 6.58 7.87 15.37
C ALA A 75 7.01 7.82 13.89
N ASN A 76 7.38 8.97 13.31
CA ASN A 76 7.95 9.04 11.96
C ASN A 76 9.27 8.26 11.84
N GLY A 77 10.18 8.41 12.81
CA GLY A 77 11.45 7.69 12.82
C GLY A 77 11.27 6.17 12.85
N ILE A 78 10.38 5.66 13.72
CA ILE A 78 10.06 4.24 13.81
C ILE A 78 9.39 3.75 12.52
N TYR A 79 8.42 4.51 11.99
CA TYR A 79 7.76 4.18 10.74
C TYR A 79 8.76 4.05 9.59
N LEU A 80 9.69 5.01 9.45
CA LEU A 80 10.72 4.97 8.42
C LEU A 80 11.65 3.76 8.59
N ALA A 81 12.12 3.49 9.82
CA ALA A 81 12.97 2.35 10.10
C ALA A 81 12.31 1.02 9.71
N LEU A 82 11.06 0.80 10.14
CA LEU A 82 10.29 -0.40 9.80
C LEU A 82 10.04 -0.49 8.29
N SER A 83 9.67 0.62 7.66
CA SER A 83 9.42 0.68 6.22
C SER A 83 10.67 0.30 5.42
N PHE A 84 11.84 0.80 5.81
CA PHE A 84 13.10 0.45 5.15
C PHE A 84 13.46 -1.03 5.34
N MET A 85 13.32 -1.57 6.55
CA MET A 85 13.60 -2.98 6.82
C MET A 85 12.69 -3.91 6.00
N ILE A 86 11.38 -3.66 6.03
CA ILE A 86 10.39 -4.44 5.28
C ILE A 86 10.67 -4.33 3.78
N ARG A 87 10.93 -3.12 3.27
CA ARG A 87 11.17 -2.90 1.84
C ARG A 87 12.48 -3.54 1.37
N ALA A 88 13.54 -3.49 2.17
CA ALA A 88 14.79 -4.16 1.86
C ALA A 88 14.60 -5.67 1.74
N GLY A 89 13.93 -6.29 2.72
CA GLY A 89 13.61 -7.72 2.68
C GLY A 89 12.70 -8.08 1.50
N GLY A 90 11.69 -7.26 1.22
CA GLY A 90 10.78 -7.44 0.08
C GLY A 90 11.48 -7.36 -1.27
N ILE A 91 12.33 -6.35 -1.49
CA ILE A 91 13.11 -6.21 -2.73
C ILE A 91 14.04 -7.41 -2.92
N TRP A 92 14.73 -7.84 -1.86
CA TRP A 92 15.59 -9.01 -1.91
C TRP A 92 14.79 -10.28 -2.26
N ALA A 93 13.66 -10.52 -1.60
CA ALA A 93 12.81 -11.69 -1.85
C ALA A 93 12.24 -11.70 -3.28
N VAL A 94 11.76 -10.55 -3.77
CA VAL A 94 11.25 -10.43 -5.15
C VAL A 94 12.38 -10.63 -6.17
N GLY A 95 13.58 -10.09 -5.91
CA GLY A 95 14.75 -10.30 -6.77
C GLY A 95 15.14 -11.77 -6.84
N TRP A 96 15.26 -12.43 -5.68
CA TRP A 96 15.55 -13.86 -5.61
C TRP A 96 14.49 -14.71 -6.34
N LEU A 97 13.19 -14.40 -6.17
CA LEU A 97 12.12 -15.08 -6.91
C LEU A 97 12.23 -14.81 -8.42
N ALA A 98 12.58 -13.59 -8.82
CA ALA A 98 12.71 -13.22 -10.22
C ALA A 98 13.87 -13.94 -10.91
N ASP A 99 14.99 -14.14 -10.20
CA ASP A 99 16.16 -14.86 -10.72
C ASP A 99 15.85 -16.35 -10.96
N GLN A 100 15.00 -16.96 -10.12
CA GLN A 100 14.65 -18.38 -10.21
C GLN A 100 13.48 -18.67 -11.15
N TYR A 101 12.44 -17.84 -11.10
CA TYR A 101 11.13 -18.10 -11.70
C TYR A 101 10.73 -17.08 -12.77
N GLY A 102 11.55 -16.04 -12.96
CA GLY A 102 11.25 -14.92 -13.83
C GLY A 102 10.41 -13.83 -13.17
N LEU A 103 10.47 -12.65 -13.75
CA LEU A 103 9.90 -11.42 -13.19
C LEU A 103 8.36 -11.48 -13.07
N SER A 104 7.69 -12.11 -14.04
CA SER A 104 6.22 -12.23 -14.03
C SER A 104 5.70 -13.05 -12.85
N GLN A 105 6.33 -14.19 -12.54
CA GLN A 105 5.93 -15.05 -11.43
C GLN A 105 6.23 -14.39 -10.08
N ALA A 106 7.38 -13.72 -9.97
CA ALA A 106 7.75 -12.96 -8.77
C ALA A 106 6.73 -11.86 -8.45
N TYR A 107 6.33 -11.06 -9.45
CA TYR A 107 5.31 -10.02 -9.24
C TYR A 107 3.90 -10.58 -9.02
N THR A 108 3.56 -11.73 -9.61
CA THR A 108 2.29 -12.42 -9.32
C THR A 108 2.22 -12.80 -7.84
N LEU A 109 3.29 -13.41 -7.30
CA LEU A 109 3.36 -13.76 -5.88
C LEU A 109 3.33 -12.52 -4.98
N ALA A 110 4.02 -11.43 -5.36
CA ALA A 110 3.97 -10.17 -4.62
C ALA A 110 2.57 -9.55 -4.59
N ALA A 111 1.84 -9.62 -5.72
CA ALA A 111 0.46 -9.17 -5.79
C ALA A 111 -0.44 -9.98 -4.85
N LEU A 112 -0.31 -11.32 -4.86
CA LEU A 112 -1.06 -12.20 -3.97
C LEU A 112 -0.73 -11.95 -2.49
N ALA A 113 0.55 -11.73 -2.17
CA ALA A 113 0.99 -11.44 -0.81
C ALA A 113 0.41 -10.14 -0.25
N THR A 114 0.14 -9.15 -1.12
CA THR A 114 -0.47 -7.87 -0.72
C THR A 114 -1.87 -8.06 -0.12
N PHE A 115 -2.62 -9.08 -0.55
CA PHE A 115 -3.94 -9.37 0.03
C PHE A 115 -3.87 -9.77 1.51
N MET A 116 -2.72 -10.23 2.01
CA MET A 116 -2.52 -10.50 3.44
C MET A 116 -2.61 -9.23 4.31
N ALA A 117 -2.50 -8.02 3.72
CA ALA A 117 -2.69 -6.76 4.42
C ALA A 117 -4.18 -6.40 4.64
N ILE A 118 -5.11 -7.05 3.93
CA ILE A 118 -6.56 -6.75 4.02
C ILE A 118 -7.11 -6.95 5.44
N PRO A 119 -6.86 -8.08 6.14
CA PRO A 119 -7.36 -8.25 7.50
C PRO A 119 -6.90 -7.14 8.45
N ALA A 120 -5.64 -6.72 8.36
CA ALA A 120 -5.11 -5.64 9.18
C ALA A 120 -5.79 -4.30 8.89
N ALA A 121 -5.98 -3.96 7.61
CA ALA A 121 -6.69 -2.74 7.21
C ALA A 121 -8.19 -2.79 7.60
N TYR A 122 -8.81 -3.96 7.58
CA TYR A 122 -10.19 -4.16 8.00
C TYR A 122 -10.38 -3.94 9.51
N ILE A 123 -9.46 -4.47 10.32
CA ILE A 123 -9.48 -4.24 11.78
C ILE A 123 -9.33 -2.75 12.09
N LEU A 124 -8.39 -2.06 11.42
CA LEU A 124 -8.21 -0.62 11.58
C LEU A 124 -9.50 0.15 11.22
N HIS A 125 -10.15 -0.23 10.12
CA HIS A 125 -11.38 0.41 9.68
C HIS A 125 -12.52 0.26 10.69
N LYS A 126 -12.69 -0.94 11.24
CA LYS A 126 -13.70 -1.19 12.26
C LYS A 126 -13.44 -0.38 13.54
N ARG A 127 -12.17 -0.16 13.92
CA ARG A 127 -11.83 0.69 15.09
C ARG A 127 -12.20 2.14 14.84
N GLU A 128 -11.93 2.68 13.65
CA GLU A 128 -12.33 4.05 13.29
C GLU A 128 -13.86 4.23 13.34
N GLU A 129 -14.64 3.25 12.85
CA GLU A 129 -16.11 3.31 12.90
C GLU A 129 -16.65 3.25 14.33
N GLN A 130 -16.05 2.45 15.21
CA GLN A 130 -16.46 2.36 16.61
C GLN A 130 -16.24 3.67 17.37
N THR A 131 -15.10 4.33 17.15
CA THR A 131 -14.80 5.63 17.76
C THR A 131 -15.73 6.74 17.26
N ALA A 132 -16.23 6.65 16.03
CA ALA A 132 -17.13 7.66 15.48
C ALA A 132 -18.58 7.56 16.00
N VAL A 133 -18.97 6.43 16.60
CA VAL A 133 -20.32 6.17 17.12
C VAL A 133 -20.40 6.37 18.66
N ALA A 134 -19.24 6.42 19.34
CA ALA A 134 -19.11 6.65 20.77
C ALA A 134 -19.09 8.15 21.13
#